data_AF-A0A2V9WEA8-F1
#
_entry.id   AF-A0A2V9WEA8-F1
#
_cell.length_a   1.000
_cell.length_b   1.000
_cell.length_c   1.000
_cell.angle_alpha   90.00
_cell.angle_beta   90.00
_cell.angle_gamma   90.00
#
_symmetry.space_group_name_H-M   'P 1'
#
loop_
_entity.id
_entity.type
_entity.pdbx_description
1 polymer ?
#
loop_
_entity_poly.entity_id
_entity_poly.type
_entity_poly.pdbx_seq_one_letter_code
_entity_poly.pdbx_strand_id
1 'polypeptide(L)'
;MLQKKLISRQEANWQAAEPVKVAEKGKAAPFSLGDVETGLKGRITSARMATLVQHYGVDFKLNDSARKRLKDDGAEDALLQMISISRRSL
;
A
#
# COMPACT_ATOMS: atom_id res chain seq x y z
N MET A 1 -30.57 -25.33 -37.86
CA MET A 1 -29.36 -25.66 -37.07
C MET A 1 -28.42 -24.46 -37.14
N LEU A 2 -28.18 -23.74 -36.03
CA LEU A 2 -27.27 -22.59 -35.99
C LEU A 2 -26.28 -22.81 -34.86
N GLN A 3 -25.01 -23.06 -35.20
CA GLN A 3 -23.95 -23.34 -34.23
C GLN A 3 -23.61 -22.08 -33.43
N LYS A 4 -23.87 -22.14 -32.12
CA LYS A 4 -23.38 -21.14 -31.15
C LYS A 4 -21.86 -21.19 -31.11
N LYS A 5 -21.23 -20.21 -31.75
CA LYS A 5 -19.79 -19.97 -31.66
C LYS A 5 -19.42 -19.66 -30.21
N LEU A 6 -18.77 -20.64 -29.58
CA LEU A 6 -17.54 -20.53 -28.79
C LEU A 6 -17.28 -19.12 -28.22
N ILE A 7 -17.88 -18.82 -27.07
CA ILE A 7 -17.27 -17.88 -26.13
C ILE A 7 -15.99 -18.57 -25.64
N SER A 8 -14.85 -17.98 -25.97
CA SER A 8 -13.53 -18.52 -25.65
C SER A 8 -13.38 -18.63 -24.14
N ARG A 9 -12.92 -19.79 -23.64
CA ARG A 9 -12.65 -20.04 -22.21
C ARG A 9 -11.67 -19.03 -21.58
N GLN A 10 -11.01 -18.18 -22.39
CA GLN A 10 -10.04 -17.19 -21.95
C GLN A 10 -10.66 -15.95 -21.28
N GLU A 11 -11.94 -15.64 -21.49
CA GLU A 11 -12.60 -14.49 -20.83
C GLU A 11 -13.06 -14.79 -19.39
N ALA A 12 -13.00 -16.06 -18.98
CA ALA A 12 -13.41 -16.53 -17.65
C ALA A 12 -12.26 -16.63 -16.65
N ASN A 13 -11.07 -16.12 -16.97
CA ASN A 13 -9.93 -16.14 -16.06
C ASN A 13 -9.90 -14.91 -15.14
N TRP A 14 -11.01 -14.63 -14.44
CA TRP A 14 -11.05 -13.65 -13.34
C TRP A 14 -10.70 -14.28 -11.98
N GLN A 15 -10.24 -15.53 -11.97
CA GLN A 15 -10.05 -16.33 -10.76
C GLN A 15 -8.70 -17.05 -10.83
N ALA A 16 -7.65 -16.33 -10.44
CA ALA A 16 -6.55 -16.84 -9.60
C ALA A 16 -5.40 -15.80 -9.58
N ALA A 17 -5.70 -14.57 -9.15
CA ALA A 17 -4.70 -13.93 -8.30
C ALA A 17 -4.74 -14.72 -6.98
N GLU A 18 -3.56 -15.09 -6.48
CA GLU A 18 -3.33 -15.80 -5.23
C GLU A 18 -4.26 -15.29 -4.11
N PRO A 19 -4.66 -16.12 -3.12
CA PRO A 19 -5.56 -15.68 -2.07
C PRO A 19 -4.94 -14.48 -1.33
N VAL A 20 -5.34 -13.27 -1.72
CA VAL A 20 -5.07 -12.06 -0.97
C VAL A 20 -5.74 -12.31 0.36
N LYS A 21 -4.91 -12.59 1.37
CA LYS A 21 -5.30 -12.89 2.75
C LYS A 21 -6.42 -11.92 3.12
N VAL A 22 -7.66 -12.44 3.16
CA VAL A 22 -8.84 -11.64 3.40
C VAL A 22 -8.65 -11.04 4.77
N ALA A 23 -8.43 -9.72 4.84
CA ALA A 23 -8.27 -9.02 6.09
C ALA A 23 -9.54 -9.27 6.92
N GLU A 24 -9.37 -9.96 8.04
CA GLU A 24 -10.41 -10.05 9.07
C GLU A 24 -10.91 -8.63 9.37
N LYS A 25 -12.20 -8.47 9.73
CA LYS A 25 -12.79 -7.21 10.20
C LYS A 25 -12.21 -6.79 11.56
N GLY A 26 -10.89 -6.65 11.64
CA GLY A 26 -10.15 -5.91 12.65
C GLY A 26 -9.76 -4.55 12.09
N LYS A 27 -9.37 -3.61 12.96
CA LYS A 27 -8.85 -2.31 12.55
C LYS A 27 -7.78 -2.52 11.47
N ALA A 28 -7.87 -1.80 10.36
CA ALA A 28 -6.92 -1.93 9.25
C ALA A 28 -5.47 -1.86 9.76
N ALA A 29 -4.64 -2.78 9.27
CA ALA A 29 -3.24 -2.87 9.70
C ALA A 29 -2.50 -1.56 9.40
N PRO A 30 -1.58 -1.13 10.28
CA PRO A 30 -0.70 -0.02 9.99
C PRO A 30 0.18 -0.32 8.77
N PHE A 31 0.65 0.73 8.10
CA PHE A 31 1.53 0.58 6.95
C PHE A 31 2.92 0.11 7.34
N SER A 32 3.47 -0.82 6.55
CA SER A 32 4.88 -1.16 6.58
C SER A 32 5.72 -0.13 5.82
N LEU A 33 7.04 -0.17 5.99
CA LEU A 33 7.95 0.66 5.20
C LEU A 33 7.76 0.42 3.70
N GLY A 34 7.59 -0.85 3.30
CA GLY A 34 7.39 -1.25 1.91
C GLY A 34 6.09 -0.73 1.32
N ASP A 35 5.02 -0.60 2.12
CA ASP A 35 3.75 -0.04 1.65
C ASP A 35 3.87 1.45 1.35
N VAL A 36 4.56 2.19 2.21
CA VAL A 36 4.80 3.64 2.02
C VAL A 36 5.68 3.87 0.79
N GLU A 37 6.77 3.11 0.64
CA GLU A 37 7.65 3.19 -0.54
C GLU A 37 6.91 2.82 -1.83
N THR A 38 6.14 1.73 -1.82
CA THR A 38 5.32 1.31 -2.95
C THR A 38 4.33 2.39 -3.35
N GLY A 39 3.67 3.04 -2.38
CA GLY A 39 2.73 4.10 -2.66
C GLY A 39 3.39 5.33 -3.29
N LEU A 40 4.54 5.77 -2.76
CA LEU A 40 5.29 6.89 -3.32
C LEU A 40 5.79 6.60 -4.74
N LYS A 41 6.42 5.43 -4.96
CA LYS A 41 6.81 4.95 -6.29
C LYS A 41 5.62 4.80 -7.25
N GLY A 42 4.46 4.44 -6.71
CA GLY A 42 3.17 4.34 -7.39
C GLY A 42 2.50 5.68 -7.68
N ARG A 43 3.20 6.81 -7.52
CA ARG A 43 2.73 8.19 -7.76
C ARG A 43 1.65 8.67 -6.79
N ILE A 44 1.50 8.04 -5.62
CA ILE A 44 0.75 8.66 -4.52
C ILE A 44 1.59 9.84 -4.03
N THR A 45 0.98 11.02 -3.99
CA THR A 45 1.66 12.23 -3.51
C THR A 45 2.06 12.08 -2.05
N SER A 46 3.20 12.68 -1.69
CA SER A 46 3.69 12.73 -0.30
C SER A 46 2.59 13.22 0.67
N ALA A 47 1.84 14.25 0.29
CA ALA A 47 0.72 14.78 1.09
C ALA A 47 -0.43 13.76 1.29
N ARG A 48 -0.79 13.02 0.23
CA ARG A 48 -1.82 11.97 0.33
C ARG A 48 -1.33 10.82 1.20
N MET A 49 -0.07 10.42 1.04
CA MET A 49 0.54 9.39 1.88
C MET A 49 0.59 9.81 3.34
N ALA A 50 0.90 11.08 3.64
CA ALA A 50 0.90 11.59 5.01
C ALA A 50 -0.49 11.51 5.66
N THR A 51 -1.55 11.82 4.89
CA THR A 51 -2.94 11.65 5.35
C THR A 51 -3.24 10.19 5.66
N LEU A 52 -2.83 9.25 4.79
CA LEU A 52 -3.03 7.82 5.01
C LEU A 52 -2.28 7.33 6.25
N VAL A 53 -1.02 7.71 6.41
CA VAL A 53 -0.20 7.39 7.58
C VAL A 53 -0.80 7.96 8.86
N GLN A 54 -1.37 9.16 8.84
CA GLN A 54 -2.06 9.72 10.00
C GLN A 54 -3.27 8.86 10.42
N HIS A 55 -4.07 8.39 9.45
CA HIS A 55 -5.27 7.60 9.74
C HIS A 55 -4.98 6.16 10.15
N TYR A 56 -4.02 5.50 9.50
CA TYR A 56 -3.75 4.06 9.66
C TYR A 56 -2.51 3.77 10.52
N GLY A 57 -1.62 4.74 10.69
CA GLY A 57 -0.34 4.57 11.37
C GLY A 57 0.68 3.79 10.55
N VAL A 58 1.86 3.61 11.14
CA VAL A 58 2.95 2.77 10.63
C VAL A 58 3.42 1.77 11.70
N ASP A 59 3.94 0.61 11.27
CA ASP A 59 4.50 -0.40 12.18
C ASP A 59 6.01 -0.27 12.41
N PHE A 60 6.69 0.54 11.59
CA PHE A 60 8.13 0.69 11.61
C PHE A 60 8.57 1.97 12.32
N LYS A 61 9.84 2.00 12.75
CA LYS A 61 10.48 3.20 13.29
C LYS A 61 11.21 3.93 12.17
N LEU A 62 11.03 5.26 12.08
CA LEU A 62 11.81 6.08 11.17
C LEU A 62 13.26 6.21 11.68
N ASN A 63 14.17 5.46 11.07
CA ASN A 63 15.63 5.59 11.24
C ASN A 63 16.26 6.27 10.02
N ASP A 64 17.57 6.54 10.05
CA ASP A 64 18.25 7.26 8.96
C ASP A 64 18.17 6.52 7.61
N SER A 65 18.28 5.19 7.63
CA SER A 65 18.15 4.36 6.43
C SER A 65 16.74 4.45 5.82
N ALA A 66 15.70 4.36 6.64
CA ALA A 66 14.31 4.49 6.20
C ALA A 66 14.01 5.91 5.71
N ARG A 67 14.53 6.93 6.41
CA ARG A 67 14.41 8.34 6.01
C ARG A 67 15.03 8.56 4.63
N LYS A 68 16.24 8.05 4.41
CA LYS A 68 16.93 8.18 3.11
C LYS A 68 16.13 7.51 1.99
N ARG A 69 15.71 6.25 2.18
CA ARG A 69 14.91 5.52 1.18
C ARG A 69 13.62 6.24 0.83
N LEU A 70 12.89 6.73 1.83
CA LEU A 70 11.66 7.47 1.61
C LEU A 70 11.90 8.80 0.88
N LYS A 71 12.98 9.54 1.19
CA LYS A 71 13.34 10.74 0.43
C LYS A 71 13.71 10.42 -1.02
N ASP A 72 14.47 9.35 -1.22
CA ASP A 72 14.85 8.87 -2.56
C ASP A 72 13.58 8.48 -3.39
N ASP A 73 12.50 8.04 -2.72
CA ASP A 73 11.19 7.74 -3.32
C ASP A 73 10.26 8.97 -3.44
N GLY A 74 10.71 10.18 -3.06
CA GLY A 74 9.93 11.41 -3.18
C GLY A 74 9.10 11.80 -1.94
N ALA A 75 9.41 11.25 -0.77
CA ALA A 75 8.83 11.70 0.49
C ALA A 75 9.32 13.10 0.87
N GLU A 76 8.37 13.98 1.20
CA GLU A 76 8.67 15.30 1.76
C GLU A 76 8.78 15.27 3.28
N ASP A 77 9.36 16.30 3.88
CA ASP A 77 9.59 16.36 5.32
C ASP A 77 8.29 16.30 6.14
N ALA A 78 7.15 16.73 5.59
CA ALA A 78 5.85 16.60 6.24
C ALA A 78 5.42 15.13 6.41
N LEU A 79 5.66 14.30 5.39
CA LEU A 79 5.39 12.86 5.48
C LEU A 79 6.33 12.19 6.49
N LEU A 80 7.61 12.54 6.49
CA LEU A 80 8.60 11.99 7.43
C LEU A 80 8.27 12.35 8.89
N GLN A 81 7.81 13.59 9.14
CA GLN A 81 7.30 14.00 10.45
C GLN A 81 6.08 13.17 10.84
N MET A 82 5.13 12.98 9.92
CA MET A 82 3.92 12.20 10.19
C MET A 82 4.23 10.74 10.53
N ILE A 83 5.15 10.10 9.78
CA ILE A 83 5.63 8.74 10.06
C ILE A 83 6.26 8.64 11.46
N SER A 84 7.03 9.67 11.87
CA SER A 84 7.70 9.67 13.17
C SER A 84 6.73 9.69 14.35
N ILE A 85 5.56 10.33 14.20
CA ILE A 85 4.56 10.48 15.27
C ILE A 85 3.43 9.44 15.19
N SER A 86 3.24 8.78 14.04
CA SER A 86 2.12 7.86 13.78
C SER A 86 2.48 6.38 13.97
N ARG A 87 3.58 6.08 14.67
CA ARG A 87 3.97 4.69 14.93
C ARG A 87 2.99 4.04 15.90
N ARG A 88 2.36 2.95 15.45
CA ARG A 88 1.55 2.08 16.31
C ARG A 88 2.43 0.92 16.76
N SER A 89 2.55 0.76 18.08
CA SER A 89 3.07 -0.51 18.61
C SER A 89 1.98 -1.54 18.38
N LEU A 90 2.27 -2.52 17.53
CA LEU A 90 1.48 -3.75 17.43
C LEU A 90 1.74 -4.64 18.66
#